data_AF-A0A7Y4YTP7-F1
#
_entry.id   AF-A0A7Y4YTP7-F1
#
_cell.length_a   1.000
_cell.length_b   1.000
_cell.length_c   1.000
_cell.angle_alpha   90.00
_cell.angle_beta   90.00
_cell.angle_gamma   90.00
#
_symmetry.space_group_name_H-M   'P 1'
#
loop_
_entity.id
_entity.type
_entity.pdbx_description
1 polymer ?
#
loop_
_entity_poly.entity_id
_entity_poly.type
_entity_poly.pdbx_seq_one_letter_code
_entity_poly.pdbx_strand_id
1 'polypeptide(L)' 'IRVLRNNVVIHDGELDTLKRFKDDVKEVKNNFECGLSMKNYNDLEVGDKLEAYEIIEVARALT' A
#
# COMPACT_ATOMS: atom_id res chain seq x y z
N ILE A 1 -2.12 3.33 2.62
CA ILE A 1 -2.37 2.64 1.33
C ILE A 1 -3.85 2.60 1.11
N ARG A 2 -4.31 3.01 -0.07
CA ARG A 2 -5.72 2.93 -0.45
C ARG A 2 -5.93 1.82 -1.48
N VAL A 3 -7.01 1.06 -1.31
CA VAL A 3 -7.45 0.02 -2.25
C VAL A 3 -8.62 0.58 -3.05
N LEU A 4 -8.47 0.62 -4.36
CA LEU A 4 -9.50 1.04 -5.29
C LEU A 4 -9.97 -0.12 -6.16
N ARG A 5 -11.28 -0.37 -6.14
CA ARG A 5 -11.96 -1.32 -7.02
C ARG A 5 -12.95 -0.55 -7.88
N ASN A 6 -12.82 -0.61 -9.21
CA ASN A 6 -13.71 0.11 -10.13
C ASN A 6 -13.86 1.61 -9.82
N ASN A 7 -12.74 2.29 -9.51
CA ASN A 7 -12.72 3.72 -9.11
C ASN A 7 -13.42 4.04 -7.77
N VAL A 8 -13.83 3.04 -7.00
CA VAL A 8 -14.39 3.21 -5.65
C VAL A 8 -13.33 2.85 -4.61
N VAL A 9 -13.19 3.68 -3.57
CA VAL A 9 -12.32 3.38 -2.43
C VAL A 9 -13.00 2.33 -1.58
N ILE A 10 -12.47 1.11 -1.57
CA ILE A 10 -13.00 -0.01 -0.78
C ILE A 10 -12.40 0.01 0.61
N HIS A 11 -11.11 0.30 0.69
CA HIS A 11 -10.39 0.31 1.95
C HIS A 11 -9.31 1.38 1.95
N ASP A 12 -9.18 2.05 3.09
CA ASP A 12 -8.07 2.94 3.42
C ASP A 12 -7.42 2.40 4.69
N GLY A 13 -6.13 2.09 4.62
CA GLY A 13 -5.45 1.42 5.71
C GLY A 13 -3.94 1.44 5.57
N GLU A 14 -3.27 0.96 6.61
CA GLU A 14 -1.82 0.85 6.63
C GLU A 14 -1.39 -0.53 6.08
N LEU A 15 -0.27 -0.53 5.37
CA LEU A 15 0.40 -1.78 5.01
C LEU A 15 0.92 -2.42 6.31
N ASP A 16 0.54 -3.66 6.58
CA ASP A 16 0.98 -4.35 7.81
C ASP A 16 2.34 -4.99 7.60
N THR A 17 2.43 -5.84 6.59
CA THR A 17 3.63 -6.64 6.34
C THR A 17 3.82 -6.86 4.85
N LEU A 18 5.08 -6.75 4.41
CA LEU A 18 5.49 -7.11 3.06
C LEU A 18 6.48 -8.28 3.18
N LYS A 19 6.06 -9.47 2.76
CA LYS A 19 6.88 -10.68 2.76
C LYS A 19 7.28 -11.04 1.35
N ARG A 20 8.59 -11.21 1.16
CA ARG A 20 9.13 -11.78 -0.06
C ARG A 20 9.62 -13.18 0.25
N PHE A 21 8.88 -14.19 -0.20
CA PHE A 21 9.14 -15.60 0.10
C PHE A 21 9.19 -15.89 1.60
N LYS A 22 10.38 -15.83 2.20
CA LYS A 22 10.63 -16.12 3.63
C LYS A 22 11.22 -14.94 4.39
N ASP A 23 11.51 -13.84 3.72
CA ASP A 23 12.12 -12.66 4.32
C ASP A 23 11.10 -11.52 4.39
N ASP A 24 11.00 -10.94 5.59
CA ASP A 24 10.29 -9.70 5.84
C ASP A 24 11.12 -8.54 5.26
N VAL A 25 10.57 -7.86 4.26
CA VAL A 25 11.23 -6.78 3.54
C VAL A 25 10.49 -5.48 3.76
N LYS A 26 11.23 -4.39 3.99
CA LYS A 26 10.64 -3.06 4.18
C LYS A 26 10.23 -2.40 2.86
N GLU A 27 10.90 -2.75 1.77
CA GLU A 27 10.65 -2.20 0.44
C GLU A 27 10.81 -3.30 -0.62
N VAL A 28 9.93 -3.27 -1.62
CA VAL A 28 10.05 -4.09 -2.82
C VAL A 28 10.17 -3.19 -4.03
N LYS A 29 11.14 -3.51 -4.88
CA LYS A 29 11.28 -2.86 -6.18
C LYS A 29 10.13 -3.25 -7.09
N ASN A 30 9.71 -2.30 -7.92
CA ASN A 30 8.72 -2.52 -8.97
C ASN A 30 9.10 -3.77 -9.81
N ASN A 31 8.10 -4.55 -10.22
CA ASN A 31 8.25 -5.76 -11.05
C ASN A 31 8.74 -7.04 -10.34
N PHE A 32 8.70 -7.09 -9.00
CA PHE A 32 8.93 -8.32 -8.24
C PHE A 32 7.64 -8.85 -7.60
N GLU A 33 7.48 -10.17 -7.60
CA GLU A 33 6.42 -10.85 -6.86
C GLU A 33 6.70 -10.72 -5.35
N CYS A 34 5.76 -10.13 -4.64
CA CYS A 34 5.80 -9.96 -3.19
C CYS A 34 4.42 -10.21 -2.61
N GLY A 35 4.38 -10.87 -1.45
CA GLY A 35 3.18 -11.00 -0.65
C GLY A 35 3.00 -9.72 0.17
N LEU A 36 1.89 -9.03 -0.03
CA LEU A 36 1.50 -7.87 0.75
C LEU A 36 0.31 -8.23 1.62
N SER A 37 0.38 -7.86 2.89
CA SER A 37 -0.71 -8.02 3.86
C SER A 37 -1.09 -6.64 4.39
N MET A 38 -2.38 -6.34 4.40
CA MET A 38 -2.90 -5.09 4.94
C MET A 38 -3.50 -5.29 6.33
N LYS A 39 -3.33 -4.28 7.18
CA LYS A 39 -3.77 -4.33 8.56
C LYS A 39 -5.30 -4.24 8.60
N ASN A 40 -5.95 -5.30 9.06
CA ASN A 40 -7.42 -5.45 9.05
C ASN A 40 -8.07 -5.54 7.66
N TYR A 41 -7.32 -5.92 6.63
CA TYR A 41 -7.88 -6.11 5.29
C TYR A 41 -7.26 -7.30 4.57
N ASN A 42 -8.09 -8.32 4.30
CA ASN A 42 -7.70 -9.54 3.60
C ASN A 42 -8.50 -9.79 2.30
N ASP A 43 -9.43 -8.89 1.96
CA ASP A 43 -10.31 -9.04 0.78
C ASP A 43 -9.68 -8.39 -0.46
N LEU A 44 -8.46 -8.81 -0.80
CA LEU A 44 -7.78 -8.39 -2.02
C LEU A 44 -8.15 -9.32 -3.16
N GLU A 45 -8.72 -8.74 -4.21
CA GLU A 45 -9.11 -9.46 -5.41
C GLU A 45 -8.21 -9.06 -6.59
N VAL A 46 -8.09 -9.97 -7.56
CA VAL A 46 -7.36 -9.70 -8.79
C VAL A 46 -8.10 -8.62 -9.58
N GLY A 47 -7.44 -7.47 -9.77
CA GLY A 47 -8.02 -6.29 -10.45
C GLY A 47 -8.13 -5.06 -9.55
N ASP A 48 -7.89 -5.20 -8.24
CA ASP A 48 -7.76 -4.05 -7.34
C ASP A 48 -6.52 -3.21 -7.65
N LYS A 49 -6.68 -1.90 -7.55
CA LYS A 49 -5.58 -0.94 -7.62
C LYS A 49 -5.20 -0.50 -6.21
N LEU A 50 -3.99 -0.84 -5.80
CA LEU A 50 -3.40 -0.33 -4.58
C LEU A 50 -2.65 0.96 -4.88
N GLU A 51 -2.99 2.04 -4.18
CA GLU A 51 -2.25 3.29 -4.24
C GLU A 51 -1.58 3.57 -2.89
N ALA A 52 -0.25 3.55 -2.91
CA ALA A 52 0.56 4.00 -1.79
C ALA A 52 0.85 5.49 -1.97
N TYR A 53 0.60 6.28 -0.93
CA TYR A 53 0.94 7.68 -0.87
C TYR A 53 1.78 7.94 0.38
N GLU A 54 2.75 8.83 0.24
CA GLU A 54 3.55 9.32 1.36
C GLU A 54 3.01 10.69 1.76
N ILE A 55 2.78 10.89 3.06
CA ILE A 55 2.41 12.20 3.58
C ILE A 55 3.70 12.97 3.81
N ILE A 56 3.95 13.96 2.95
CA ILE A 56 5.10 14.85 3.08
C ILE A 56 4.62 16.15 3.72
N GLU A 57 5.07 16.42 4.94
CA GLU A 57 4.79 17.68 5.62
C GLU A 57 5.62 18.80 5.00
N VAL A 58 5.01 19.61 4.12
CA VAL A 58 5.63 20.84 3.63
C VAL A 58 5.45 21.92 4.70
N ALA A 59 6.56 22.31 5.33
CA ALA A 59 6.60 23.52 6.15
C ALA A 59 6.35 24.73 5.26
N ARG A 60 5.23 25.43 5.48
CA ARG A 60 4.95 26.70 4.80
C ARG A 60 5.96 27.73 5.26
N ALA A 61 6.86 28.14 4.36
CA ALA A 61 7.62 29.36 4.55
C ALA A 61 6.67 30.56 4.37
N LEU A 62 6.36 31.25 5.45
CA LEU A 62 5.76 32.59 5.39
C LEU A 62 6.86 33.55 4.94
N THR A 63 6.81 33.98 3.67
CA THR A 63 7.55 35.14 3.17
C THR A 63 6.71 36.38 3.33
#